data_AF-A0A7V9NMX8-F1
#
_entry.id   AF-A0A7V9NMX8-F1
#
_cell.length_a   1.000
_cell.length_b   1.000
_cell.length_c   1.000
_cell.angle_alpha   90.00
_cell.angle_beta   90.00
_cell.angle_gamma   90.00
#
_symmetry.space_group_name_H-M   'P 1'
#
loop_
_entity.id
_entity.type
_entity.pdbx_description
1 polymer ?
#
loop_
_entity_poly.entity_id
_entity_poly.type
_entity_poly.pdbx_seq_one_letter_code
_entity_poly.pdbx_strand_id
1 'polypeptide(L)'
;MNDLPRQKLGEIVAKHGASIVDNPRRCEGLLRDYCGKFRREVSVLTMALEERVALDLLAAAKTTPRQVLLGRLTQRLCDNLALSDQAAQWAVNSWAFALGLVSGDELKVIERQNTAQVPTAAAVARTTTQPSVTAQTTTQNRPQPTNISSTQSIIVSANGNGDFSTIREALRNAATGARVLIRPGFYNESIVIDKNVEITGDGSAEDIIVESTNSSCISMETERATVRGLTLSGRGATLGKTFFAVDISRGELVLENCDITSDSFSCIAIHGSWA
;
A
#
# COMPACT_ATOMS: atom_id res chain seq x y z
N MET A 1 10.85 1.58 5.82
CA MET A 1 11.92 0.58 5.60
C MET A 1 13.05 0.83 6.60
N ASN A 2 13.79 -0.20 7.01
CA ASN A 2 14.83 -0.06 8.04
C ASN A 2 16.10 0.61 7.51
N ASP A 3 16.77 1.40 8.35
CA ASP A 3 18.01 2.10 7.97
C ASP A 3 19.27 1.23 8.08
N LEU A 4 19.20 0.11 8.79
CA LEU A 4 20.38 -0.75 9.04
C LEU A 4 20.97 -1.35 7.75
N PRO A 5 20.18 -1.88 6.80
CA PRO A 5 20.68 -2.33 5.49
C PRO A 5 21.29 -1.21 4.65
N ARG A 6 20.72 -0.01 4.72
CA ARG A 6 21.23 1.19 4.02
C ARG A 6 22.59 1.63 4.56
N GLN A 7 22.75 1.65 5.88
CA GLN A 7 24.04 1.97 6.51
C GLN A 7 25.11 0.93 6.14
N LYS A 8 24.75 -0.35 6.16
CA LYS A 8 25.67 -1.43 5.78
C LYS A 8 26.04 -1.41 4.30
N LEU A 9 25.11 -1.04 3.41
CA LEU A 9 25.41 -0.79 2.01
C LEU A 9 26.50 0.30 1.85
N GLY A 10 26.37 1.41 2.58
CA GLY A 10 27.38 2.48 2.58
C GLY A 10 28.77 2.00 3.03
N GLU A 11 28.85 1.21 4.10
CA GLU A 11 30.12 0.61 4.56
C GLU A 11 30.74 -0.34 3.51
N ILE A 12 29.90 -1.15 2.86
CA ILE A 12 30.31 -2.12 1.85
C ILE A 12 30.86 -1.40 0.61
N VAL A 13 30.16 -0.36 0.13
CA VAL A 13 30.56 0.48 -1.00
C VAL A 13 31.84 1.26 -0.67
N ALA A 14 31.96 1.81 0.54
CA ALA A 14 33.19 2.49 0.97
C ALA A 14 34.40 1.54 1.04
N LYS A 15 34.20 0.28 1.42
CA LYS A 15 35.28 -0.71 1.59
C LYS A 15 35.74 -1.36 0.28
N HIS A 16 34.86 -1.52 -0.71
CA HIS A 16 35.15 -2.26 -1.94
C HIS A 16 35.04 -1.42 -3.23
N GLY A 17 34.53 -0.18 -3.13
CA GLY A 17 34.44 0.78 -4.23
C GLY A 17 33.48 0.36 -5.35
N ALA A 18 33.71 0.92 -6.55
CA ALA A 18 32.88 0.71 -7.74
C ALA A 18 32.79 -0.76 -8.20
N SER A 19 33.70 -1.63 -7.75
CA SER A 19 33.65 -3.07 -8.07
C SER A 19 32.39 -3.78 -7.58
N ILE A 20 31.70 -3.22 -6.57
CA ILE A 20 30.41 -3.74 -6.09
C ILE A 20 29.24 -3.27 -6.96
N VAL A 21 29.36 -2.12 -7.61
CA VAL A 21 28.34 -1.59 -8.52
C VAL A 21 28.27 -2.42 -9.81
N ASP A 22 29.41 -2.95 -10.27
CA ASP A 22 29.48 -3.79 -11.48
C ASP A 22 29.03 -5.24 -11.28
N ASN A 23 28.92 -5.72 -10.04
CA ASN A 23 28.59 -7.12 -9.76
C ASN A 23 27.42 -7.28 -8.76
N PRO A 24 26.17 -7.34 -9.27
CA PRO A 24 24.97 -7.44 -8.44
C PRO A 24 24.94 -8.67 -7.53
N ARG A 25 25.39 -9.83 -8.03
CA ARG A 25 25.41 -11.08 -7.26
C ARG A 25 26.39 -11.02 -6.09
N ARG A 26 27.54 -10.37 -6.29
CA ARG A 26 28.53 -10.16 -5.22
C ARG A 26 28.01 -9.18 -4.17
N CYS A 27 27.30 -8.12 -4.59
CA CYS A 27 26.66 -7.17 -3.68
C CYS A 27 25.56 -7.85 -2.84
N GLU A 28 24.68 -8.64 -3.47
CA GLU A 28 23.62 -9.37 -2.78
C GLU A 28 24.18 -10.34 -1.74
N GLY A 29 25.23 -11.12 -2.10
CA GLY A 29 25.87 -12.05 -1.18
C GLY A 29 26.39 -11.36 0.08
N LEU A 30 27.14 -10.27 -0.08
CA LEU A 30 27.64 -9.48 1.05
C LEU A 30 26.50 -8.88 1.87
N LEU A 31 25.46 -8.34 1.24
CA LEU A 31 24.31 -7.80 1.96
C LEU A 31 23.53 -8.88 2.73
N ARG A 32 23.40 -10.10 2.18
CA ARG A 32 22.77 -11.23 2.89
C ARG A 32 23.60 -11.70 4.08
N ASP A 33 24.93 -11.66 3.98
CA ASP A 33 25.82 -12.05 5.07
C ASP A 33 25.73 -11.08 6.27
N TYR A 34 25.57 -9.77 6.03
CA TYR A 34 25.43 -8.77 7.10
C TYR A 34 23.98 -8.51 7.53
N CYS A 35 23.01 -8.62 6.61
CA CYS A 35 21.61 -8.19 6.80
C CYS A 35 20.58 -9.30 6.53
N GLY A 36 20.91 -10.57 6.78
CA GLY A 36 20.04 -11.72 6.48
C GLY A 36 18.63 -11.70 7.13
N LYS A 37 18.41 -10.87 8.15
CA LYS A 37 17.10 -10.64 8.78
C LYS A 37 16.19 -9.68 7.97
N PHE A 38 16.76 -8.85 7.10
CA PHE A 38 16.07 -7.79 6.34
C PHE A 38 15.94 -8.17 4.85
N ARG A 39 15.27 -9.31 4.58
CA ARG A 39 15.22 -9.88 3.23
C ARG A 39 14.59 -8.93 2.20
N ARG A 40 13.56 -8.16 2.59
CA ARG A 40 12.86 -7.23 1.68
C ARG A 40 13.78 -6.08 1.29
N GLU A 41 14.45 -5.47 2.26
CA GLU A 41 15.40 -4.39 2.04
C GLU A 41 16.59 -4.84 1.18
N VAL A 42 17.14 -6.04 1.45
CA VAL A 42 18.23 -6.60 0.64
C VAL A 42 17.76 -6.85 -0.80
N SER A 43 16.60 -7.49 -1.00
CA SER A 43 16.07 -7.72 -2.35
C SER A 43 15.82 -6.41 -3.10
N VAL A 44 15.25 -5.39 -2.45
CA VAL A 44 14.98 -4.09 -3.10
C VAL A 44 16.28 -3.38 -3.50
N LEU A 45 17.32 -3.43 -2.67
CA LEU A 45 18.64 -2.86 -3.01
C LEU A 45 19.31 -3.62 -4.16
N THR A 46 19.18 -4.94 -4.18
CA THR A 46 19.70 -5.80 -5.25
C THR A 46 18.95 -5.55 -6.56
N MET A 47 17.62 -5.44 -6.53
CA MET A 47 16.81 -5.15 -7.73
C MET A 47 17.15 -3.78 -8.32
N ALA A 48 17.37 -2.76 -7.47
CA ALA A 48 17.84 -1.45 -7.93
C ALA A 48 19.21 -1.54 -8.62
N LEU A 49 20.09 -2.41 -8.13
CA LEU A 49 21.41 -2.63 -8.72
C LEU A 49 21.32 -3.38 -10.06
N GLU A 50 20.43 -4.37 -10.18
CA GLU A 50 20.16 -5.09 -11.42
C GLU A 50 19.57 -4.18 -12.52
N GLU A 51 18.72 -3.23 -12.15
CA GLU A 51 18.22 -2.16 -13.03
C GLU A 51 19.26 -1.06 -13.32
N ARG A 52 20.54 -1.27 -12.97
CA ARG A 52 21.67 -0.36 -13.22
C ARG A 52 21.55 1.03 -12.61
N VAL A 53 20.75 1.16 -11.56
CA VAL A 53 20.45 2.48 -10.96
C VAL A 53 21.69 3.10 -10.32
N ALA A 54 22.52 2.28 -9.68
CA ALA A 54 23.78 2.74 -9.09
C ALA A 54 24.79 3.25 -10.15
N LEU A 55 24.82 2.62 -11.32
CA LEU A 55 25.68 3.04 -12.44
C LEU A 55 25.17 4.35 -13.05
N ASP A 56 23.86 4.45 -13.27
CA ASP A 56 23.22 5.65 -13.82
C ASP A 56 23.30 6.84 -12.86
N LEU A 57 23.24 6.60 -11.55
CA LEU A 57 23.48 7.62 -10.53
C LEU A 57 24.90 8.19 -10.66
N LEU A 58 25.92 7.35 -10.81
CA LEU A 58 27.30 7.80 -10.97
C LEU A 58 27.53 8.54 -12.31
N ALA A 59 26.92 8.06 -13.40
CA ALA A 59 27.08 8.63 -14.72
C ALA A 59 26.36 9.99 -14.86
N ALA A 60 25.11 10.08 -14.40
CA ALA A 60 24.26 11.26 -14.58
C ALA A 60 24.41 12.31 -13.47
N ALA A 61 25.06 11.99 -12.33
CA ALA A 61 25.33 12.94 -11.26
C ALA A 61 26.15 14.17 -11.72
N LYS A 62 26.91 14.06 -12.81
CA LYS A 62 27.73 15.17 -13.35
C LYS A 62 26.97 16.12 -14.27
N THR A 63 25.83 15.70 -14.84
CA THR A 63 25.17 16.40 -15.94
C THR A 63 23.73 16.81 -15.63
N THR A 64 23.08 16.16 -14.65
CA THR A 64 21.66 16.35 -14.35
C THR A 64 21.47 16.77 -12.89
N PRO A 65 20.56 17.72 -12.57
CA PRO A 65 20.21 18.03 -11.19
C PRO A 65 19.72 16.79 -10.43
N ARG A 66 20.30 16.56 -9.25
CA ARG A 66 20.09 15.36 -8.43
C ARG A 66 18.63 15.03 -8.15
N GLN A 67 17.77 16.01 -7.89
CA GLN A 67 16.34 15.77 -7.60
C GLN A 67 15.60 15.15 -8.80
N VAL A 68 15.87 15.67 -10.00
CA VAL A 68 15.28 15.16 -11.25
C VAL A 68 15.81 13.77 -11.55
N LEU A 69 17.11 13.53 -11.29
CA LEU A 69 17.73 12.22 -11.47
C LEU A 69 17.13 11.16 -10.54
N LEU A 70 16.97 11.48 -9.24
CA LEU A 70 16.37 10.58 -8.26
C LEU A 70 14.91 10.26 -8.60
N GLY A 71 14.11 11.27 -8.96
CA GLY A 71 12.72 11.08 -9.37
C GLY A 71 12.57 10.20 -10.62
N ARG A 72 13.39 10.45 -11.65
CA ARG A 72 13.37 9.64 -12.88
C ARG A 72 13.76 8.19 -12.64
N LEU A 73 14.81 7.95 -11.83
CA LEU A 73 15.26 6.60 -11.51
C LEU A 73 14.25 5.87 -10.62
N THR A 74 13.62 6.58 -9.68
CA THR A 74 12.53 6.05 -8.86
C THR A 74 11.37 5.60 -9.73
N GLN A 75 10.91 6.46 -10.63
CA GLN A 75 9.84 6.12 -11.57
C GLN A 75 10.20 4.92 -12.45
N ARG A 76 11.44 4.84 -12.93
CA ARG A 76 11.90 3.69 -13.71
C ARG A 76 11.87 2.39 -12.91
N LEU A 77 12.25 2.40 -11.63
CA LEU A 77 12.12 1.22 -10.77
C LEU A 77 10.65 0.83 -10.57
N CYS A 78 9.76 1.81 -10.36
CA CYS A 78 8.34 1.56 -10.22
C CYS A 78 7.78 0.89 -11.49
N ASP A 79 8.10 1.44 -12.65
CA ASP A 79 7.59 0.98 -13.95
C ASP A 79 8.16 -0.40 -14.34
N ASN A 80 9.46 -0.64 -14.13
CA ASN A 80 10.13 -1.86 -14.59
C ASN A 80 10.00 -3.04 -13.62
N LEU A 81 9.99 -2.77 -12.31
CA LEU A 81 10.06 -3.81 -11.27
C LEU A 81 8.77 -3.94 -10.47
N ALA A 82 7.73 -3.18 -10.82
CA ALA A 82 6.46 -3.10 -10.08
C ALA A 82 6.68 -2.86 -8.57
N LEU A 83 7.71 -2.09 -8.22
CA LEU A 83 8.01 -1.71 -6.84
C LEU A 83 7.10 -0.54 -6.43
N SER A 84 6.73 -0.47 -5.16
CA SER A 84 6.01 0.70 -4.64
C SER A 84 6.89 1.95 -4.70
N ASP A 85 6.28 3.13 -4.86
CA ASP A 85 7.00 4.41 -4.95
C ASP A 85 7.93 4.60 -3.74
N GLN A 86 7.44 4.29 -2.53
CA GLN A 86 8.28 4.33 -1.32
C GLN A 86 9.44 3.33 -1.34
N ALA A 87 9.26 2.13 -1.91
CA ALA A 87 10.31 1.12 -1.98
C ALA A 87 11.37 1.48 -3.03
N ALA A 88 10.92 1.90 -4.21
CA ALA A 88 11.77 2.39 -5.27
C ALA A 88 12.55 3.61 -4.80
N GLN A 89 11.87 4.60 -4.23
CA GLN A 89 12.50 5.82 -3.75
C GLN A 89 13.47 5.53 -2.59
N TRP A 90 13.09 4.66 -1.66
CA TRP A 90 14.00 4.20 -0.61
C TRP A 90 15.22 3.51 -1.17
N ALA A 91 15.10 2.69 -2.22
CA ALA A 91 16.23 2.03 -2.88
C ALA A 91 17.17 3.05 -3.55
N VAL A 92 16.61 3.97 -4.32
CA VAL A 92 17.37 5.02 -5.02
C VAL A 92 18.06 5.94 -4.02
N ASN A 93 17.36 6.36 -2.95
CA ASN A 93 17.93 7.18 -1.89
C ASN A 93 19.02 6.43 -1.11
N SER A 94 18.85 5.13 -0.87
CA SER A 94 19.86 4.31 -0.20
C SER A 94 21.13 4.17 -1.02
N TRP A 95 21.01 4.02 -2.35
CA TRP A 95 22.15 4.02 -3.27
C TRP A 95 22.80 5.39 -3.39
N ALA A 96 22.02 6.47 -3.45
CA ALA A 96 22.55 7.84 -3.47
C ALA A 96 23.32 8.18 -2.18
N PHE A 97 22.84 7.72 -1.02
CA PHE A 97 23.56 7.82 0.25
C PHE A 97 24.84 6.97 0.25
N ALA A 98 24.76 5.71 -0.18
CA ALA A 98 25.91 4.81 -0.19
C ALA A 98 27.04 5.26 -1.14
N LEU A 99 26.69 5.95 -2.23
CA LEU A 99 27.64 6.53 -3.17
C LEU A 99 28.17 7.90 -2.73
N GLY A 100 27.72 8.43 -1.59
CA GLY A 100 28.13 9.73 -1.06
C GLY A 100 27.58 10.94 -1.83
N LEU A 101 26.53 10.74 -2.63
CA LEU A 101 25.87 11.82 -3.39
C LEU A 101 24.89 12.63 -2.53
N VAL A 102 24.48 12.10 -1.39
CA VAL A 102 23.56 12.73 -0.44
C VAL A 102 24.05 12.53 0.99
N SER A 103 24.11 13.62 1.77
CA SER A 103 24.49 13.56 3.18
C SER A 103 23.32 13.10 4.07
N GLY A 104 23.61 12.52 5.25
CA GLY A 104 22.57 12.02 6.15
C GLY A 104 21.53 13.06 6.58
N ASP A 105 21.90 14.35 6.61
CA ASP A 105 20.96 15.45 6.87
C ASP A 105 20.09 15.79 5.66
N GLU A 106 20.61 15.72 4.43
CA GLU A 106 19.82 15.88 3.21
C GLU A 106 18.85 14.70 3.01
N LEU A 107 19.26 13.48 3.36
CA LEU A 107 18.37 12.31 3.34
C LEU A 107 17.16 12.52 4.26
N LYS A 108 17.40 13.02 5.48
CA LYS A 108 16.33 13.36 6.42
C LYS A 108 15.43 14.47 5.90
N VAL A 109 15.96 15.48 5.20
CA VAL A 109 15.12 16.54 4.61
C VAL A 109 14.28 15.99 3.47
N ILE A 110 14.83 15.15 2.59
CA ILE A 110 14.10 14.52 1.48
C ILE A 110 13.02 13.56 2.02
N GLU A 111 13.34 12.74 3.02
CA GLU A 111 12.38 11.84 3.68
C GLU A 111 11.32 12.61 4.51
N ARG A 112 11.69 13.75 5.11
CA ARG A 112 10.77 14.65 5.84
C ARG A 112 9.87 15.47 4.93
N GLN A 113 10.37 15.95 3.79
CA GLN A 113 9.56 16.67 2.81
C GLN A 113 8.58 15.72 2.11
N ASN A 114 8.95 14.45 1.94
CA ASN A 114 8.05 13.44 1.39
C ASN A 114 7.06 12.86 2.41
N THR A 115 7.31 13.01 3.72
CA THR A 115 6.27 12.84 4.75
C THR A 115 5.38 14.08 4.92
N ALA A 116 5.79 15.24 4.38
CA ALA A 116 5.08 16.53 4.51
C ALA A 116 4.33 17.00 3.25
N GLN A 117 4.34 16.23 2.15
CA GLN A 117 3.56 16.52 0.93
C GLN A 117 2.32 15.62 0.79
N VAL A 118 1.61 15.40 1.89
CA VAL A 118 0.20 14.99 1.84
C VAL A 118 -0.65 16.28 1.86
N PRO A 119 -1.56 16.51 0.89
CA PRO A 119 -2.43 17.68 0.93
C PRO A 119 -3.39 17.60 2.12
N THR A 120 -3.33 18.61 2.98
CA THR A 120 -4.35 18.91 3.99
C THR A 120 -5.55 19.56 3.31
N ALA A 121 -6.71 18.91 3.36
CA ALA A 121 -8.01 19.55 3.21
C ALA A 121 -8.95 19.03 4.30
N ALA A 122 -9.05 19.80 5.39
CA ALA A 122 -10.22 19.99 6.26
C ALA A 122 -9.82 20.19 7.72
N ALA A 123 -9.34 21.40 8.05
CA ALA A 123 -9.29 21.91 9.42
C ALA A 123 -10.00 23.27 9.47
N VAL A 124 -11.32 23.26 9.62
CA VAL A 124 -12.09 24.36 10.20
C VAL A 124 -13.22 23.79 11.04
N ALA A 125 -13.00 23.69 12.36
CA ALA A 125 -13.88 24.27 13.37
C ALA A 125 -13.49 23.84 14.81
N ARG A 126 -12.84 24.78 15.51
CA ARG A 126 -13.08 25.22 16.91
C ARG A 126 -13.15 24.12 17.98
N THR A 127 -12.11 23.84 18.76
CA THR A 127 -11.63 24.61 19.94
C THR A 127 -12.74 25.10 20.87
N THR A 128 -12.91 24.50 22.07
CA THR A 128 -13.03 25.23 23.35
C THR A 128 -12.80 24.30 24.57
N THR A 129 -11.88 24.73 25.47
CA THR A 129 -11.87 24.58 26.97
C THR A 129 -11.95 23.20 27.63
N GLN A 130 -11.16 22.78 28.63
CA GLN A 130 -10.11 23.35 29.51
C GLN A 130 -9.58 22.18 30.43
N PRO A 131 -8.66 22.38 31.41
CA PRO A 131 -7.66 21.37 31.82
C PRO A 131 -7.73 20.87 33.30
N SER A 132 -6.86 19.91 33.62
CA SER A 132 -6.40 19.46 34.96
C SER A 132 -7.46 18.70 35.80
N VAL A 133 -7.20 17.60 36.53
CA VAL A 133 -6.20 17.40 37.59
C VAL A 133 -6.02 15.89 37.91
N THR A 134 -4.82 15.53 38.36
CA THR A 134 -4.41 14.45 39.29
C THR A 134 -4.73 12.97 38.99
N ALA A 135 -3.65 12.18 39.03
CA ALA A 135 -3.63 10.73 39.16
C ALA A 135 -4.47 10.21 40.35
N GLN A 136 -5.14 9.06 40.19
CA GLN A 136 -5.26 8.06 41.25
C GLN A 136 -5.75 6.70 40.72
N THR A 137 -4.94 5.69 41.02
CA THR A 137 -5.21 4.26 40.97
C THR A 137 -6.25 3.90 42.04
N THR A 138 -7.41 3.36 41.68
CA THR A 138 -8.10 2.32 42.48
C THR A 138 -9.26 1.69 41.71
N THR A 139 -9.26 0.36 41.71
CA THR A 139 -10.35 -0.56 41.38
C THR A 139 -11.63 -0.23 42.15
N GLN A 140 -12.75 0.04 41.47
CA GLN A 140 -14.08 -0.35 41.95
C GLN A 140 -15.18 -0.21 40.89
N ASN A 141 -15.78 -1.36 40.63
CA ASN A 141 -17.04 -1.69 39.95
C ASN A 141 -18.12 -0.58 39.90
N ARG A 142 -18.56 -0.20 38.69
CA ARG A 142 -19.86 0.45 38.42
C ARG A 142 -20.50 -0.26 37.22
N PRO A 143 -21.81 -0.61 37.26
CA PRO A 143 -22.44 -1.43 36.23
C PRO A 143 -22.45 -0.67 34.90
N GLN A 144 -21.75 -1.22 33.92
CA GLN A 144 -21.81 -0.73 32.55
C GLN A 144 -23.20 -1.05 31.98
N PRO A 145 -23.87 -0.09 31.31
CA PRO A 145 -25.10 -0.39 30.61
C PRO A 145 -24.84 -1.49 29.56
N THR A 146 -25.74 -2.46 29.61
CA THR A 146 -25.89 -3.65 28.78
C THR A 146 -25.66 -3.43 27.28
N ASN A 147 -24.69 -4.18 26.76
CA ASN A 147 -24.63 -4.89 25.47
C ASN A 147 -25.10 -4.16 24.21
N ILE A 148 -24.13 -3.78 23.35
CA ILE A 148 -24.37 -3.53 21.93
C ILE A 148 -23.35 -4.36 21.15
N SER A 149 -23.87 -5.30 20.35
CA SER A 149 -23.21 -6.29 19.51
C SER A 149 -21.73 -6.08 19.25
N SER A 150 -20.91 -7.08 19.59
CA SER A 150 -19.57 -7.23 19.02
C SER A 150 -19.71 -7.33 17.50
N THR A 151 -19.54 -6.22 16.78
CA THR A 151 -19.36 -6.23 15.33
C THR A 151 -18.16 -7.13 15.06
N GLN A 152 -18.41 -8.31 14.52
CA GLN A 152 -17.35 -9.26 14.18
C GLN A 152 -16.44 -8.56 13.17
N SER A 153 -15.26 -8.15 13.64
CA SER A 153 -14.23 -7.53 12.83
C SER A 153 -13.37 -8.63 12.23
N ILE A 154 -13.48 -8.83 10.92
CA ILE A 154 -12.74 -9.84 10.18
C ILE A 154 -11.60 -9.14 9.44
N ILE A 155 -10.36 -9.58 9.65
CA ILE A 155 -9.17 -9.01 9.02
C ILE A 155 -8.79 -9.85 7.80
N VAL A 156 -8.66 -9.22 6.64
CA VAL A 156 -8.22 -9.85 5.39
C VAL A 156 -6.83 -9.35 5.05
N SER A 157 -5.91 -10.28 4.78
CA SER A 157 -4.52 -9.94 4.48
C SER A 157 -3.95 -10.92 3.44
N ALA A 158 -3.65 -10.44 2.23
CA ALA A 158 -3.12 -11.26 1.15
C ALA A 158 -1.80 -12.00 1.50
N ASN A 159 -1.05 -11.46 2.47
CA ASN A 159 0.20 -12.03 2.99
C ASN A 159 0.02 -13.04 4.15
N GLY A 160 -1.22 -13.40 4.51
CA GLY A 160 -1.52 -14.43 5.52
C GLY A 160 -1.48 -13.98 6.98
N ASN A 161 -1.29 -12.69 7.26
CA ASN A 161 -1.28 -12.13 8.62
C ASN A 161 -2.67 -11.68 9.12
N GLY A 162 -3.75 -12.10 8.47
CA GLY A 162 -5.15 -11.82 8.82
C GLY A 162 -5.93 -13.09 9.11
N ASP A 163 -7.21 -12.95 9.44
CA ASP A 163 -8.14 -14.08 9.63
C ASP A 163 -8.35 -14.86 8.33
N PHE A 164 -8.35 -14.14 7.20
CA PHE A 164 -8.43 -14.72 5.86
C PHE A 164 -7.40 -14.10 4.91
N SER A 165 -7.03 -14.84 3.87
CA SER A 165 -6.14 -14.36 2.80
C SER A 165 -6.88 -13.75 1.62
N THR A 166 -8.19 -13.99 1.50
CA THR A 166 -9.05 -13.47 0.41
C THR A 166 -10.30 -12.80 0.97
N ILE A 167 -10.78 -11.78 0.27
CA ILE A 167 -11.97 -11.00 0.65
C ILE A 167 -13.22 -11.84 0.46
N ARG A 168 -13.28 -12.65 -0.61
CA ARG A 168 -14.38 -13.57 -0.87
C ARG A 168 -14.59 -14.58 0.26
N GLU A 169 -13.51 -15.16 0.79
CA GLU A 169 -13.60 -16.10 1.90
C GLU A 169 -14.06 -15.40 3.20
N ALA A 170 -13.56 -14.19 3.44
CA ALA A 170 -14.00 -13.37 4.57
C ALA A 170 -15.51 -13.08 4.52
N LEU A 171 -16.04 -12.68 3.36
CA LEU A 171 -17.48 -12.40 3.19
C LEU A 171 -18.37 -13.64 3.31
N ARG A 172 -17.90 -14.79 2.81
CA ARG A 172 -18.61 -16.06 2.99
C ARG A 172 -18.77 -16.42 4.47
N ASN A 173 -17.71 -16.25 5.25
CA ASN A 173 -17.69 -16.52 6.70
C ASN A 173 -18.21 -15.37 7.56
N ALA A 174 -18.42 -14.19 6.97
CA ALA A 174 -18.97 -13.03 7.66
C ALA A 174 -20.45 -13.23 8.01
N ALA A 175 -20.80 -12.85 9.24
CA ALA A 175 -22.18 -12.64 9.64
C ALA A 175 -22.73 -11.36 9.01
N THR A 176 -24.06 -11.28 8.85
CA THR A 176 -24.71 -10.04 8.43
C THR A 176 -24.44 -8.93 9.46
N GLY A 177 -24.07 -7.76 8.97
CA GLY A 177 -23.64 -6.59 9.75
C GLY A 177 -22.16 -6.61 10.15
N ALA A 178 -21.39 -7.61 9.72
CA ALA A 178 -19.96 -7.70 10.03
C ALA A 178 -19.16 -6.59 9.34
N ARG A 179 -17.99 -6.30 9.95
CA ARG A 179 -17.01 -5.37 9.40
C ARG A 179 -15.80 -6.14 8.92
N VAL A 180 -15.50 -6.03 7.63
CA VAL A 180 -14.35 -6.65 6.99
C VAL A 180 -13.29 -5.58 6.78
N LEU A 181 -12.16 -5.75 7.45
CA LEU A 181 -11.00 -4.87 7.39
C LEU A 181 -9.96 -5.47 6.43
N ILE A 182 -9.67 -4.79 5.33
CA ILE A 182 -8.77 -5.29 4.28
C ILE A 182 -7.43 -4.58 4.38
N ARG A 183 -6.36 -5.33 4.60
CA ARG A 183 -5.01 -4.78 4.65
C ARG A 183 -4.44 -4.46 3.26
N PRO A 184 -3.42 -3.60 3.18
CA PRO A 184 -2.62 -3.38 1.98
C PRO A 184 -2.19 -4.69 1.32
N GLY A 185 -2.48 -4.80 0.03
CA GLY A 185 -2.27 -6.00 -0.75
C GLY A 185 -2.96 -5.95 -2.12
N PHE A 186 -2.58 -6.90 -2.97
CA PHE A 186 -3.21 -7.14 -4.25
C PHE A 186 -4.12 -8.37 -4.15
N TYR A 187 -5.40 -8.17 -4.46
CA TYR A 187 -6.47 -9.14 -4.34
C TYR A 187 -7.03 -9.41 -5.74
N ASN A 188 -6.55 -10.47 -6.39
CA ASN A 188 -7.09 -10.90 -7.69
C ASN A 188 -8.31 -11.78 -7.47
N GLU A 189 -9.48 -11.15 -7.36
CA GLU A 189 -10.72 -11.84 -7.10
C GLU A 189 -11.94 -11.04 -7.58
N SER A 190 -13.09 -11.67 -7.44
CA SER A 190 -14.40 -11.06 -7.67
C SER A 190 -15.23 -11.26 -6.43
N ILE A 191 -15.76 -10.15 -5.93
CA ILE A 191 -16.39 -10.01 -4.63
C ILE A 191 -17.90 -9.88 -4.86
N VAL A 192 -18.66 -10.84 -4.35
CA VAL A 192 -20.13 -10.78 -4.33
C VAL A 192 -20.55 -10.33 -2.93
N ILE A 193 -21.32 -9.25 -2.85
CA ILE A 193 -21.85 -8.70 -1.61
C ILE A 193 -23.34 -9.05 -1.53
N ASP A 194 -23.64 -10.20 -0.93
CA ASP A 194 -24.99 -10.78 -0.78
C ASP A 194 -25.62 -10.53 0.60
N LYS A 195 -24.81 -10.09 1.58
CA LYS A 195 -25.24 -9.74 2.94
C LYS A 195 -24.88 -8.29 3.24
N ASN A 196 -25.64 -7.67 4.14
CA ASN A 196 -25.32 -6.33 4.61
C ASN A 196 -23.98 -6.36 5.36
N VAL A 197 -22.96 -5.69 4.83
CA VAL A 197 -21.61 -5.69 5.39
C VAL A 197 -20.94 -4.34 5.19
N GLU A 198 -19.95 -4.06 6.03
CA GLU A 198 -19.04 -2.95 5.84
C GLU A 198 -17.66 -3.49 5.47
N ILE A 199 -17.15 -3.07 4.32
CA ILE A 199 -15.81 -3.38 3.84
C ILE A 199 -14.98 -2.10 3.94
N THR A 200 -13.89 -2.15 4.71
CA THR A 200 -13.02 -0.99 4.95
C THR A 200 -11.57 -1.37 4.65
N GLY A 201 -10.89 -0.57 3.82
CA GLY A 201 -9.44 -0.64 3.69
C GLY A 201 -8.71 -0.14 4.94
N ASP A 202 -7.71 -0.89 5.39
CA ASP A 202 -6.81 -0.62 6.52
C ASP A 202 -5.51 0.04 6.05
N GLY A 203 -5.64 1.18 5.38
CA GLY A 203 -4.50 1.85 4.77
C GLY A 203 -4.92 2.80 3.65
N SER A 204 -3.96 3.17 2.81
CA SER A 204 -4.23 3.94 1.60
C SER A 204 -4.99 3.08 0.59
N ALA A 205 -5.98 3.67 -0.09
CA ALA A 205 -6.75 2.96 -1.11
C ALA A 205 -5.86 2.47 -2.27
N GLU A 206 -4.80 3.20 -2.58
CA GLU A 206 -3.83 2.85 -3.64
C GLU A 206 -3.05 1.56 -3.33
N ASP A 207 -2.89 1.22 -2.05
CA ASP A 207 -2.17 0.03 -1.60
C ASP A 207 -3.10 -1.18 -1.46
N ILE A 208 -4.42 -1.02 -1.66
CA ILE A 208 -5.43 -2.06 -1.49
C ILE A 208 -6.15 -2.24 -2.82
N ILE A 209 -5.56 -3.06 -3.69
CA ILE A 209 -6.00 -3.22 -5.07
C ILE A 209 -6.81 -4.51 -5.18
N VAL A 210 -8.08 -4.39 -5.52
CA VAL A 210 -8.92 -5.50 -5.94
C VAL A 210 -8.96 -5.48 -7.46
N GLU A 211 -8.38 -6.49 -8.09
CA GLU A 211 -8.37 -6.65 -9.55
C GLU A 211 -9.22 -7.85 -9.96
N SER A 212 -9.99 -7.70 -11.03
CA SER A 212 -10.69 -8.82 -11.65
C SER A 212 -10.54 -8.79 -13.16
N THR A 213 -10.18 -9.93 -13.75
CA THR A 213 -9.96 -10.07 -15.19
C THR A 213 -11.12 -10.73 -15.95
N ASN A 214 -12.02 -11.40 -15.23
CA ASN A 214 -13.07 -12.24 -15.83
C ASN A 214 -14.49 -11.84 -15.46
N SER A 215 -14.67 -10.95 -14.48
CA SER A 215 -15.97 -10.52 -13.94
C SER A 215 -15.83 -9.16 -13.23
N SER A 216 -16.93 -8.63 -12.70
CA SER A 216 -16.89 -7.41 -11.87
C SER A 216 -16.02 -7.61 -10.62
N CYS A 217 -15.29 -6.56 -10.21
CA CYS A 217 -14.53 -6.57 -8.95
C CYS A 217 -15.51 -6.67 -7.77
N ILE A 218 -16.60 -5.89 -7.84
CA ILE A 218 -17.70 -5.93 -6.89
C ILE A 218 -19.01 -6.16 -7.64
N SER A 219 -19.77 -7.15 -7.19
CA SER A 219 -21.17 -7.37 -7.57
C SER A 219 -22.04 -7.19 -6.32
N MET A 220 -22.91 -6.18 -6.35
CA MET A 220 -23.82 -5.86 -5.26
C MET A 220 -25.16 -6.54 -5.47
N GLU A 221 -25.54 -7.40 -4.51
CA GLU A 221 -26.75 -8.24 -4.55
C GLU A 221 -27.58 -8.16 -3.26
N THR A 222 -27.23 -7.26 -2.34
CA THR A 222 -27.90 -7.10 -1.04
C THR A 222 -28.64 -5.77 -0.93
N GLU A 223 -29.29 -5.50 0.20
CA GLU A 223 -30.03 -4.25 0.41
C GLU A 223 -29.11 -3.07 0.67
N ARG A 224 -28.09 -3.24 1.52
CA ARG A 224 -27.18 -2.16 1.92
C ARG A 224 -25.77 -2.67 2.13
N ALA A 225 -24.79 -1.99 1.55
CA ALA A 225 -23.39 -2.27 1.81
C ALA A 225 -22.57 -0.99 1.75
N THR A 226 -21.43 -1.02 2.42
CA THR A 226 -20.50 0.10 2.41
C THR A 226 -19.11 -0.42 2.10
N VAL A 227 -18.45 0.22 1.15
CA VAL A 227 -17.10 -0.10 0.71
C VAL A 227 -16.28 1.18 0.78
N ARG A 228 -15.19 1.13 1.55
CA ARG A 228 -14.35 2.29 1.83
C ARG A 228 -12.89 2.01 1.54
N GLY A 229 -12.20 2.95 0.90
CA GLY A 229 -10.74 2.96 0.85
C GLY A 229 -10.12 1.80 0.06
N LEU A 230 -10.70 1.43 -1.09
CA LEU A 230 -10.18 0.38 -1.97
C LEU A 230 -9.94 0.92 -3.39
N THR A 231 -8.93 0.37 -4.07
CA THR A 231 -8.77 0.52 -5.52
C THR A 231 -9.40 -0.68 -6.22
N LEU A 232 -10.36 -0.46 -7.12
CA LEU A 232 -11.05 -1.50 -7.88
C LEU A 232 -10.64 -1.40 -9.35
N SER A 233 -10.05 -2.47 -9.91
CA SER A 233 -9.48 -2.50 -11.25
C SER A 233 -10.10 -3.61 -12.09
N GLY A 234 -11.03 -3.24 -12.97
CA GLY A 234 -11.62 -4.14 -13.95
C GLY A 234 -10.71 -4.33 -15.17
N ARG A 235 -10.14 -5.52 -15.34
CA ARG A 235 -9.13 -5.86 -16.37
C ARG A 235 -9.60 -6.91 -17.36
N GLY A 236 -10.66 -6.62 -18.11
CA GLY A 236 -11.28 -7.58 -19.03
C GLY A 236 -10.88 -7.44 -20.50
N ALA A 237 -10.33 -6.29 -20.91
CA ALA A 237 -10.12 -6.00 -22.33
C ALA A 237 -9.12 -6.96 -23.01
N THR A 238 -8.04 -7.30 -22.30
CA THR A 238 -7.02 -8.24 -22.81
C THR A 238 -7.57 -9.65 -23.05
N LEU A 239 -8.67 -10.01 -22.38
CA LEU A 239 -9.37 -11.29 -22.52
C LEU A 239 -10.63 -11.20 -23.39
N GLY A 240 -10.90 -10.05 -24.01
CA GLY A 240 -12.12 -9.81 -24.81
C GLY A 240 -13.41 -9.89 -23.99
N LYS A 241 -13.34 -9.64 -22.68
CA LYS A 241 -14.48 -9.67 -21.76
C LYS A 241 -14.99 -8.26 -21.51
N THR A 242 -16.30 -8.08 -21.55
CA THR A 242 -16.98 -6.82 -21.22
C THR A 242 -17.76 -6.99 -19.93
N PHE A 243 -17.35 -6.29 -18.89
CA PHE A 243 -18.01 -6.26 -17.58
C PHE A 243 -17.74 -4.90 -16.92
N PHE A 244 -18.52 -4.58 -15.90
CA PHE A 244 -18.35 -3.35 -15.12
C PHE A 244 -17.34 -3.59 -13.99
N ALA A 245 -16.54 -2.61 -13.59
CA ALA A 245 -15.66 -2.79 -12.42
C ALA A 245 -16.49 -2.95 -11.13
N VAL A 246 -17.57 -2.18 -10.99
CA VAL A 246 -18.60 -2.32 -9.97
C VAL A 246 -19.96 -2.48 -10.63
N ASP A 247 -20.65 -3.56 -10.29
CA ASP A 247 -21.99 -3.87 -10.78
C ASP A 247 -23.01 -3.82 -9.64
N ILE A 248 -24.01 -2.95 -9.77
CA ILE A 248 -25.05 -2.72 -8.75
C ILE A 248 -26.40 -3.07 -9.34
N SER A 249 -26.81 -4.32 -9.13
CA SER A 249 -28.08 -4.86 -9.59
C SER A 249 -29.23 -4.66 -8.59
N ARG A 250 -28.89 -4.45 -7.31
CA ARG A 250 -29.83 -4.32 -6.19
C ARG A 250 -29.26 -3.45 -5.08
N GLY A 251 -30.15 -2.71 -4.41
CA GLY A 251 -29.87 -2.07 -3.12
C GLY A 251 -29.11 -0.75 -3.19
N GLU A 252 -28.52 -0.40 -2.06
CA GLU A 252 -27.78 0.83 -1.82
C GLU A 252 -26.32 0.48 -1.50
N LEU A 253 -25.41 0.76 -2.45
CA LEU A 253 -23.97 0.63 -2.23
C LEU A 253 -23.36 2.01 -2.00
N VAL A 254 -22.75 2.19 -0.83
CA VAL A 254 -21.96 3.38 -0.51
C VAL A 254 -20.50 3.11 -0.83
N LEU A 255 -19.93 3.87 -1.77
CA LEU A 255 -18.52 3.86 -2.11
C LEU A 255 -17.88 5.15 -1.61
N GLU A 256 -16.94 5.04 -0.66
CA GLU A 256 -16.24 6.19 -0.11
C GLU A 256 -14.72 6.02 -0.24
N ASN A 257 -14.04 7.06 -0.73
CA ASN A 257 -12.58 7.05 -0.91
C ASN A 257 -12.09 5.84 -1.72
N CYS A 258 -12.87 5.41 -2.72
CA CYS A 258 -12.48 4.35 -3.63
C CYS A 258 -11.95 4.94 -4.94
N ASP A 259 -10.90 4.33 -5.49
CA ASP A 259 -10.48 4.54 -6.86
C ASP A 259 -11.02 3.40 -7.72
N ILE A 260 -11.65 3.70 -8.86
CA ILE A 260 -12.33 2.70 -9.68
C ILE A 260 -11.91 2.90 -11.13
N THR A 261 -11.19 1.92 -11.65
CA THR A 261 -10.69 1.88 -13.02
C THR A 261 -11.21 0.65 -13.75
N SER A 262 -11.39 0.77 -15.05
CA SER A 262 -11.85 -0.31 -15.91
C SER A 262 -11.25 -0.14 -17.29
N ASP A 263 -10.68 -1.21 -17.84
CA ASP A 263 -10.25 -1.26 -19.25
C ASP A 263 -11.24 -1.99 -20.16
N SER A 264 -12.20 -2.74 -19.59
CA SER A 264 -13.17 -3.54 -20.33
C SER A 264 -14.42 -2.75 -20.73
N PHE A 265 -15.10 -2.14 -19.76
CA PHE A 265 -16.30 -1.32 -19.98
C PHE A 265 -16.43 -0.21 -18.91
N SER A 266 -17.63 0.25 -18.56
CA SER A 266 -17.84 1.30 -17.55
C SER A 266 -17.34 0.90 -16.15
N CYS A 267 -16.81 1.87 -15.40
CA CYS A 267 -16.36 1.65 -14.01
C CYS A 267 -17.50 1.24 -13.07
N ILE A 268 -18.67 1.87 -13.20
CA ILE A 268 -19.84 1.57 -12.36
C ILE A 268 -21.05 1.40 -13.27
N ALA A 269 -21.83 0.34 -13.04
CA ALA A 269 -23.18 0.21 -13.57
C ALA A 269 -24.19 0.08 -12.43
N ILE A 270 -25.29 0.79 -12.57
CA ILE A 270 -26.47 0.65 -11.72
C ILE A 270 -27.62 0.30 -12.63
N HIS A 271 -28.20 -0.88 -12.44
CA HIS A 271 -29.34 -1.30 -13.22
C HIS A 271 -30.30 -2.12 -12.36
N GLY A 272 -31.59 -2.02 -12.68
CA GLY A 272 -32.54 -2.97 -12.15
C GLY A 272 -32.34 -4.31 -12.83
N SER A 273 -32.56 -5.41 -12.11
CA SER A 273 -32.99 -6.63 -12.79
C SER A 273 -34.38 -6.34 -13.38
N TRP A 274 -34.46 -6.01 -14.67
CA TRP A 274 -35.73 -6.11 -15.38
C TRP A 274 -36.10 -7.59 -15.38
N ALA A 275 -36.97 -7.96 -14.45
CA ALA A 275 -37.73 -9.20 -14.49
C ALA A 275 -38.85 -9.08 -15.52
#